data_AF-A0A2V6P8R3-F1
#
_entry.id   AF-A0A2V6P8R3-F1
#
_cell.length_a   1.000
_cell.length_b   1.000
_cell.length_c   1.000
_cell.angle_alpha   90.00
_cell.angle_beta   90.00
_cell.angle_gamma   90.00
#
_symmetry.space_group_name_H-M   'P 1'
#
loop_
_entity.id
_entity.type
_entity.pdbx_description
1 polymer ?
#
loop_
_entity_poly.entity_id
_entity_poly.type
_entity_poly.pdbx_seq_one_letter_code
_entity_poly.pdbx_strand_id
1 'polypeptide(L)'
;MLQPALSLVLEALREIRDSREKPFRVSRATLNRLLESRPDHNVADIAAKAAALGQVRDRVCVCMKCPHLARSRTQTVFGVGNPDAELMFVGEAPGADEDARGEPFVGRAGQLLTRIIETMGLSRDEVYIANILKCRPDMPKGVSGNRPPTPEEMRTCIGYLIEQIKIIQPRVVVALGATAVEGLLGARRMMRELRGKWHSYHD
;
A
#
# COMPACT_ATOMS: atom_id res chain seq x y z
N MET A 1 -16.92 10.42 35.32
CA MET A 1 -17.09 9.27 34.38
C MET A 1 -15.78 8.96 33.65
N LEU A 2 -14.73 8.52 34.36
CA LEU A 2 -13.42 8.12 33.79
C LEU A 2 -13.21 6.58 33.74
N GLN A 3 -14.19 5.80 34.20
CA GLN A 3 -14.06 4.35 34.42
C GLN A 3 -13.92 3.47 33.17
N PRO A 4 -14.51 3.77 31.98
CA PRO A 4 -14.44 2.85 30.85
C PRO A 4 -13.04 2.68 30.27
N ALA A 5 -12.28 3.78 30.14
CA ALA A 5 -10.92 3.75 29.57
C ALA A 5 -9.93 3.03 30.49
N LEU A 6 -10.06 3.23 31.81
CA LEU A 6 -9.22 2.54 32.79
C LEU A 6 -9.50 1.03 32.81
N SER A 7 -10.76 0.62 32.61
CA SER A 7 -11.14 -0.80 32.52
C SER A 7 -10.48 -1.47 31.31
N LEU A 8 -10.52 -0.84 30.14
CA LEU A 8 -9.88 -1.34 28.91
C LEU A 8 -8.36 -1.50 29.07
N VAL A 9 -7.70 -0.52 29.70
CA VAL A 9 -6.25 -0.61 29.97
C VAL A 9 -5.95 -1.75 30.94
N LEU A 10 -6.76 -1.93 31.99
CA LEU A 10 -6.56 -3.02 32.95
C LEU A 10 -6.84 -4.40 32.36
N GLU A 11 -7.80 -4.53 31.45
CA GLU A 11 -8.07 -5.76 30.69
C GLU A 11 -6.91 -6.11 29.75
N ALA A 12 -6.45 -5.15 28.95
CA ALA A 12 -5.29 -5.34 28.08
C ALA A 12 -4.03 -5.72 28.86
N LEU A 13 -3.81 -5.09 30.04
CA LEU A 13 -2.68 -5.42 30.91
C LEU A 13 -2.79 -6.83 31.53
N ARG A 14 -4.02 -7.33 31.78
CA ARG A 14 -4.25 -8.70 32.24
C ARG A 14 -3.97 -9.72 31.13
N GLU A 15 -4.41 -9.43 29.90
CA GLU A 15 -4.12 -10.27 28.73
C GLU A 15 -2.61 -10.37 28.45
N ILE A 16 -1.88 -9.25 28.56
CA ILE A 16 -0.42 -9.23 28.42
C ILE A 16 0.27 -10.03 29.54
N ARG A 17 -0.25 -9.98 30.77
CA ARG A 17 0.29 -10.74 31.91
C ARG A 17 0.06 -12.24 31.77
N ASP A 18 -1.08 -12.64 31.21
CA ASP A 18 -1.51 -14.02 31.12
C ASP A 18 -1.07 -14.69 29.79
N SER A 19 -0.58 -13.91 28.83
CA SER A 19 0.07 -14.40 27.61
C SER A 19 1.37 -15.16 27.90
N ARG A 20 1.47 -16.39 27.39
CA ARG A 20 2.70 -17.22 27.44
C ARG A 20 3.70 -16.90 26.34
N GLU A 21 3.40 -15.95 25.46
CA GLU A 21 4.38 -15.49 24.47
C GLU A 21 5.48 -14.72 25.20
N LYS A 22 6.72 -15.21 25.12
CA LYS A 22 7.86 -14.47 25.64
C LYS A 22 7.92 -13.14 24.88
N PRO A 23 7.67 -11.99 25.53
CA PRO A 23 7.82 -10.71 24.85
C PRO A 23 9.26 -10.63 24.33
N PHE A 24 9.44 -10.16 23.10
CA PHE A 24 10.76 -9.85 22.59
C PHE A 24 11.44 -8.92 23.59
N ARG A 25 12.41 -9.45 24.35
CA ARG A 25 13.16 -8.68 25.34
C ARG A 25 14.17 -7.83 24.59
N VAL A 26 13.74 -6.64 24.19
CA VAL A 26 14.65 -5.61 23.71
C VAL A 26 15.24 -4.91 24.94
N SER A 27 16.56 -4.67 24.94
CA SER A 27 17.18 -3.92 26.03
C SER A 27 16.56 -2.53 26.13
N ARG A 28 16.49 -1.94 27.34
CA ARG A 28 16.04 -0.55 27.53
C ARG A 28 16.80 0.44 26.63
N ALA A 29 18.08 0.19 26.39
CA ALA A 29 18.92 0.99 25.50
C ALA A 29 18.56 0.81 24.01
N THR A 30 18.06 -0.35 23.61
CA THR A 30 17.56 -0.57 22.24
C THR A 30 16.17 0.03 22.08
N LEU A 31 15.29 -0.10 23.09
CA LEU A 31 13.98 0.52 23.09
C LEU A 31 14.11 2.05 23.03
N ASN A 32 14.98 2.64 23.85
CA ASN A 32 15.24 4.07 23.81
C ASN A 32 15.82 4.51 22.46
N ARG A 33 16.80 3.80 21.90
CA ARG A 33 17.29 4.10 20.55
C ARG A 33 16.22 4.00 19.47
N LEU A 34 15.30 3.04 19.57
CA LEU A 34 14.18 2.90 18.62
C LEU A 34 13.14 4.00 18.78
N LEU A 35 12.91 4.48 20.02
CA LEU A 35 12.02 5.60 20.32
C LEU A 35 12.65 6.95 19.91
N GLU A 36 13.95 7.11 20.13
CA GLU A 36 14.77 8.26 19.73
C GLU A 36 15.00 8.30 18.21
N SER A 37 14.96 7.14 17.54
CA SER A 37 15.03 7.04 16.08
C SER A 37 13.67 7.04 15.40
N ARG A 38 12.57 7.22 16.13
CA ARG A 38 11.28 7.46 15.47
C ARG A 38 11.44 8.77 14.72
N PRO A 39 11.18 8.81 13.39
CA PRO A 39 11.13 10.08 12.69
C PRO A 39 10.22 11.00 13.48
N ASP A 40 10.64 12.23 13.73
CA ASP A 40 9.73 13.27 14.21
C ASP A 40 8.68 13.45 13.10
N HIS A 41 7.58 12.72 13.20
CA HIS A 41 6.46 12.81 12.27
C HIS A 41 5.80 14.16 12.52
N ASN A 42 6.30 15.18 11.84
CA ASN A 42 5.75 16.52 11.95
C ASN A 42 4.32 16.47 11.40
N VAL A 43 3.33 16.67 12.28
CA VAL A 43 1.90 16.65 11.91
C VAL A 43 1.61 17.60 10.75
N ALA A 44 2.33 18.73 10.65
CA ALA A 44 2.20 19.66 9.53
C ALA A 44 2.70 19.06 8.21
N ASP A 45 3.75 18.25 8.25
CA ASP A 45 4.30 17.55 7.08
C ASP A 45 3.36 16.43 6.62
N ILE A 46 2.82 15.63 7.54
CA ILE A 46 1.79 14.61 7.24
C ILE A 46 0.58 15.24 6.54
N ALA A 47 0.08 16.38 7.06
CA ALA A 47 -1.04 17.09 6.47
C ALA A 47 -0.70 17.63 5.07
N ALA A 48 0.51 18.13 4.86
CA ALA A 48 0.97 18.59 3.55
C ALA A 48 1.07 17.44 2.54
N LYS A 49 1.65 16.29 2.94
CA LYS A 49 1.70 15.07 2.12
C LYS A 49 0.29 14.57 1.78
N ALA A 50 -0.63 14.55 2.75
CA ALA A 50 -2.02 14.17 2.53
C ALA A 50 -2.72 15.10 1.54
N ALA A 51 -2.51 16.41 1.65
CA ALA A 51 -3.06 17.39 0.72
C ALA A 51 -2.49 17.21 -0.70
N ALA A 52 -1.18 16.99 -0.82
CA ALA A 52 -0.53 16.72 -2.10
C ALA A 52 -1.07 15.43 -2.75
N LEU A 53 -1.22 14.34 -1.98
CA LEU A 53 -1.86 13.11 -2.44
C LEU A 53 -3.31 13.35 -2.87
N GLY A 54 -4.04 14.22 -2.17
CA GLY A 54 -5.37 14.67 -2.57
C GLY A 54 -5.41 15.25 -3.98
N GLN A 55 -4.46 16.13 -4.32
CA GLN A 55 -4.37 16.71 -5.68
C GLN A 55 -4.05 15.66 -6.75
N VAL A 56 -3.24 14.65 -6.43
CA VAL A 56 -3.01 13.51 -7.35
C VAL A 56 -4.29 12.70 -7.52
N ARG A 57 -4.99 12.40 -6.42
CA ARG A 57 -6.25 11.65 -6.42
C ARG A 57 -7.30 12.34 -7.28
N ASP A 58 -7.41 13.66 -7.22
CA ASP A 58 -8.36 14.45 -8.01
C ASP A 58 -8.04 14.38 -9.51
N ARG A 59 -6.76 14.36 -9.90
CA ARG A 59 -6.39 14.11 -11.31
C ARG A 59 -6.67 12.67 -11.74
N VAL A 60 -6.48 11.70 -10.84
CA VAL A 60 -6.74 10.29 -11.12
C VAL A 60 -8.23 10.04 -11.32
N CYS A 61 -9.11 10.61 -10.50
CA CYS A 61 -10.55 10.31 -10.55
C CYS A 61 -11.20 10.70 -11.88
N VAL A 62 -10.70 11.75 -12.54
CA VAL A 62 -11.17 12.20 -13.87
C VAL A 62 -10.28 11.75 -15.02
N CYS A 63 -9.29 10.88 -14.78
CA CYS A 63 -8.30 10.52 -15.79
C CYS A 63 -8.90 9.77 -16.97
N MET A 64 -8.68 10.26 -18.20
CA MET A 64 -9.13 9.64 -19.45
C MET A 64 -7.98 9.18 -20.37
N LYS A 65 -6.74 9.11 -19.85
CA LYS A 65 -5.54 8.82 -20.66
C LYS A 65 -5.57 7.45 -21.37
N CYS A 66 -6.30 6.47 -20.82
CA CYS A 66 -6.60 5.19 -21.47
C CYS A 66 -8.10 5.12 -21.79
N PRO A 67 -8.55 5.51 -23.00
CA PRO A 67 -9.97 5.66 -23.30
C PRO A 67 -10.80 4.37 -23.17
N HIS A 68 -10.20 3.20 -23.40
CA HIS A 68 -10.90 1.91 -23.25
C HIS A 68 -11.12 1.57 -21.77
N LEU A 69 -10.08 1.70 -20.93
CA LEU A 69 -10.20 1.48 -19.48
C LEU A 69 -11.12 2.49 -18.80
N ALA A 70 -11.07 3.76 -19.23
CA ALA A 70 -11.92 4.80 -18.67
C ALA A 70 -13.40 4.58 -19.00
N ARG A 71 -13.70 3.95 -20.13
CA ARG A 71 -15.07 3.60 -20.53
C ARG A 71 -15.59 2.33 -19.84
N SER A 72 -14.70 1.42 -19.45
CA SER A 72 -15.10 0.13 -18.88
C SER A 72 -15.10 0.08 -17.35
N ARG A 73 -14.27 0.91 -16.69
CA ARG A 73 -14.16 0.93 -15.22
C ARG A 73 -15.45 1.44 -14.59
N THR A 74 -15.74 0.98 -13.38
CA THR A 74 -16.78 1.60 -12.54
C THR A 74 -16.26 2.91 -11.95
N GLN A 75 -15.02 2.88 -11.45
CA GLN A 75 -14.32 4.05 -10.90
C GLN A 75 -12.81 3.79 -10.91
N THR A 76 -12.03 4.81 -10.57
CA THR A 76 -10.59 4.62 -10.36
C THR A 76 -10.30 4.12 -8.95
N VAL A 77 -9.21 3.38 -8.81
CA VAL A 77 -8.67 2.91 -7.54
C VAL A 77 -7.29 3.51 -7.34
N PHE A 78 -7.20 4.52 -6.48
CA PHE A 78 -6.01 5.37 -6.36
C PHE A 78 -4.87 4.72 -5.55
N GLY A 79 -5.14 4.52 -4.26
CA GLY A 79 -4.20 4.13 -3.22
C GLY A 79 -4.75 4.55 -1.86
N VAL A 80 -4.44 3.81 -0.82
CA VAL A 80 -4.92 4.07 0.55
C VAL A 80 -3.83 3.81 1.58
N GLY A 81 -3.95 4.43 2.75
CA GLY A 81 -3.04 4.23 3.87
C GLY A 81 -2.39 5.51 4.37
N ASN A 82 -1.33 5.37 5.17
CA ASN A 82 -0.63 6.49 5.77
C ASN A 82 0.10 7.34 4.69
N PRO A 83 -0.17 8.65 4.57
CA PRO A 83 0.54 9.55 3.66
C PRO A 83 2.04 9.71 4.00
N ASP A 84 2.47 9.25 5.18
CA ASP A 84 3.85 9.23 5.66
C ASP A 84 4.33 7.79 5.96
N ALA A 85 3.79 6.80 5.24
CA ALA A 85 4.14 5.41 5.45
C ALA A 85 5.63 5.14 5.14
N GLU A 86 6.34 4.51 6.09
CA GLU A 86 7.70 3.99 5.83
C GLU A 86 7.69 2.79 4.87
N LEU A 87 6.57 2.07 4.77
CA LEU A 87 6.39 0.87 3.97
C LEU A 87 5.23 1.04 2.97
N MET A 88 5.53 0.83 1.69
CA MET A 88 4.55 0.90 0.62
C MET A 88 4.44 -0.43 -0.14
N PHE A 89 3.23 -0.96 -0.30
CA PHE A 89 2.95 -2.13 -1.13
C PHE A 89 2.38 -1.71 -2.49
N VAL A 90 2.94 -2.28 -3.55
CA VAL A 90 2.53 -1.97 -4.93
C VAL A 90 2.11 -3.24 -5.65
N GLY A 91 0.83 -3.34 -6.01
CA GLY A 91 0.30 -4.39 -6.87
C GLY A 91 0.25 -4.01 -8.34
N GLU A 92 -0.34 -4.90 -9.12
CA GLU A 92 -0.47 -4.77 -10.58
C GLU A 92 -1.57 -3.77 -10.97
N ALA A 93 -2.83 -4.13 -10.72
CA ALA A 93 -4.01 -3.38 -11.13
C ALA A 93 -5.21 -3.75 -10.25
N PRO A 94 -6.26 -2.93 -10.23
CA PRO A 94 -7.51 -3.26 -9.54
C PRO A 94 -8.20 -4.49 -10.15
N GLY A 95 -8.75 -5.35 -9.31
CA GLY A 95 -9.69 -6.40 -9.71
C GLY A 95 -11.14 -5.92 -9.68
N ALA A 96 -12.08 -6.84 -9.83
CA ALA A 96 -13.51 -6.54 -9.82
C ALA A 96 -13.99 -5.94 -8.49
N ASP A 97 -13.55 -6.49 -7.36
CA ASP A 97 -13.95 -6.01 -6.04
C ASP A 97 -13.37 -4.62 -5.76
N GLU A 98 -12.13 -4.39 -6.16
CA GLU A 98 -11.45 -3.10 -6.03
C GLU A 98 -12.12 -2.03 -6.91
N ASP A 99 -12.44 -2.34 -8.17
CA ASP A 99 -13.15 -1.43 -9.07
C ASP A 99 -14.54 -1.08 -8.52
N ALA A 100 -15.26 -2.05 -7.94
CA ALA A 100 -16.55 -1.79 -7.33
C ALA A 100 -16.46 -0.91 -6.07
N ARG A 101 -15.41 -1.06 -5.26
CA ARG A 101 -15.27 -0.35 -3.97
C ARG A 101 -14.44 0.94 -4.01
N GLY A 102 -13.58 1.11 -5.02
CA GLY A 102 -12.65 2.24 -5.11
C GLY A 102 -11.38 2.09 -4.26
N GLU A 103 -11.19 0.96 -3.59
CA GLU A 103 -10.06 0.70 -2.69
C GLU A 103 -9.21 -0.49 -3.19
N PRO A 104 -7.86 -0.38 -3.20
CA PRO A 104 -7.01 -1.47 -3.68
C PRO A 104 -6.96 -2.62 -2.69
N PHE A 105 -6.79 -3.86 -3.17
CA PHE A 105 -6.61 -5.05 -2.31
C PHE A 105 -7.74 -5.21 -1.27
N VAL A 106 -8.98 -5.29 -1.73
CA VAL A 106 -10.17 -5.57 -0.90
C VAL A 106 -10.79 -6.94 -1.18
N GLY A 107 -10.46 -7.56 -2.31
CA GLY A 107 -10.85 -8.94 -2.63
C GLY A 107 -10.04 -9.99 -1.86
N ARG A 108 -10.10 -11.25 -2.30
CA ARG A 108 -9.41 -12.39 -1.64
C ARG A 108 -7.89 -12.18 -1.49
N ALA A 109 -7.23 -11.68 -2.52
CA ALA A 109 -5.79 -11.39 -2.48
C ALA A 109 -5.48 -10.27 -1.47
N GLY A 110 -6.40 -9.30 -1.35
CA GLY A 110 -6.30 -8.23 -0.37
C GLY A 110 -6.43 -8.68 1.07
N GLN A 111 -7.37 -9.58 1.36
CA GLN A 111 -7.49 -10.19 2.69
C GLN A 111 -6.22 -10.97 3.09
N LEU A 112 -5.58 -11.63 2.13
CA LEU A 112 -4.29 -12.28 2.38
C LEU A 112 -3.19 -11.26 2.68
N LEU A 113 -3.11 -10.18 1.90
CA LEU A 113 -2.16 -9.10 2.15
C LEU A 113 -2.36 -8.48 3.54
N THR A 114 -3.62 -8.21 3.94
CA THR A 114 -3.94 -7.69 5.27
C THR A 114 -3.42 -8.61 6.37
N ARG A 115 -3.66 -9.93 6.29
CA ARG A 115 -3.13 -10.89 7.28
C ARG A 115 -1.61 -10.91 7.33
N ILE A 116 -0.93 -10.73 6.19
CA ILE A 116 0.53 -10.65 6.14
C ILE A 116 1.02 -9.39 6.86
N ILE A 117 0.39 -8.24 6.60
CA ILE A 117 0.71 -6.97 7.27
C ILE A 117 0.52 -7.10 8.79
N GLU A 118 -0.61 -7.66 9.22
CA GLU A 118 -0.90 -7.92 10.65
C GLU A 118 0.14 -8.85 11.28
N THR A 119 0.58 -9.90 10.56
CA THR A 119 1.62 -10.82 11.03
C THR A 119 2.99 -10.13 11.18
N MET A 120 3.23 -9.05 10.43
CA MET A 120 4.43 -8.21 10.58
C MET A 120 4.33 -7.26 11.79
N GLY A 121 3.21 -7.25 12.52
CA GLY A 121 2.96 -6.35 13.64
C GLY A 121 2.57 -4.93 13.22
N LEU A 122 2.10 -4.76 11.99
CA LEU A 122 1.63 -3.49 11.43
C LEU A 122 0.12 -3.57 11.16
N SER A 123 -0.53 -2.41 11.14
CA SER A 123 -1.90 -2.29 10.64
C SER A 123 -1.92 -1.82 9.18
N ARG A 124 -3.09 -1.97 8.54
CA ARG A 124 -3.29 -1.53 7.15
C ARG A 124 -3.23 0.00 7.00
N ASP A 125 -3.60 0.74 8.04
CA ASP A 125 -3.52 2.20 8.08
C ASP A 125 -2.12 2.73 8.37
N GLU A 126 -1.19 1.91 8.88
CA GLU A 126 0.23 2.29 9.08
C GLU A 126 1.06 2.22 7.79
N VAL A 127 0.62 1.45 6.80
CA VAL A 127 1.31 1.26 5.51
C VAL A 127 0.58 2.02 4.40
N TYR A 128 1.21 2.13 3.22
CA TYR A 128 0.52 2.63 2.02
C TYR A 128 0.37 1.52 0.98
N ILE A 129 -0.82 1.37 0.40
CA ILE A 129 -1.13 0.32 -0.58
C ILE A 129 -1.63 0.96 -1.87
N ALA A 130 -1.00 0.62 -2.99
CA ALA A 130 -1.35 1.12 -4.31
C ALA A 130 -1.13 0.06 -5.39
N ASN A 131 -1.48 0.40 -6.63
CA ASN A 131 -1.23 -0.41 -7.83
C ASN A 131 -0.50 0.42 -8.90
N ILE A 132 0.16 -0.27 -9.84
CA ILE A 132 0.71 0.34 -11.06
C ILE A 132 -0.41 1.03 -11.86
N LEU A 133 -1.48 0.30 -12.16
CA LEU A 133 -2.68 0.87 -12.78
C LEU A 133 -3.67 1.40 -11.73
N LYS A 134 -4.38 2.47 -12.08
CA LYS A 134 -5.48 3.05 -11.29
C LYS A 134 -6.86 2.65 -11.78
N CYS A 135 -6.95 1.81 -12.81
CA CYS A 135 -8.19 1.34 -13.42
C CYS A 135 -8.12 -0.17 -13.61
N ARG A 136 -9.24 -0.87 -13.40
CA ARG A 136 -9.32 -2.29 -13.74
C ARG A 136 -9.18 -2.47 -15.26
N PRO A 137 -8.28 -3.35 -15.72
CA PRO A 137 -8.18 -3.73 -17.13
C PRO A 137 -9.51 -4.28 -17.68
N ASP A 138 -9.93 -3.84 -18.86
CA ASP A 138 -11.11 -4.37 -19.54
C ASP A 138 -10.89 -5.82 -20.00
N MET A 139 -11.95 -6.62 -19.99
CA MET A 139 -11.88 -8.03 -20.43
C MET A 139 -12.51 -8.18 -21.82
N PRO A 140 -11.97 -9.07 -22.68
CA PRO A 140 -12.65 -9.44 -23.92
C PRO A 140 -14.09 -9.89 -23.65
N LYS A 141 -14.99 -9.58 -24.60
CA LYS A 141 -16.41 -9.91 -24.47
C LYS A 141 -16.59 -11.41 -24.21
N GLY A 142 -17.35 -11.75 -23.16
CA GLY A 142 -17.61 -13.15 -22.76
C GLY A 142 -16.52 -13.78 -21.88
N VAL A 143 -15.45 -13.06 -21.53
CA VAL A 143 -14.40 -13.55 -20.63
C VAL A 143 -14.57 -12.94 -19.25
N SER A 144 -14.73 -13.78 -18.24
CA SER A 144 -14.76 -13.37 -16.82
C SER A 144 -13.37 -13.38 -16.21
N GLY A 145 -13.12 -12.50 -15.23
CA GLY A 145 -11.91 -12.51 -14.43
C GLY A 145 -11.15 -11.18 -14.52
N ASN A 146 -9.83 -11.27 -14.34
CA ASN A 146 -8.90 -10.16 -14.46
C ASN A 146 -7.77 -10.55 -15.42
N ARG A 147 -7.28 -9.59 -16.18
CA ARG A 147 -6.08 -9.74 -17.02
C ARG A 147 -4.99 -8.82 -16.51
N PRO A 148 -3.72 -9.13 -16.79
CA PRO A 148 -2.64 -8.17 -16.56
C PRO A 148 -2.80 -6.94 -17.47
N PRO A 149 -2.27 -5.78 -17.04
CA PRO A 149 -2.20 -4.61 -17.88
C PRO A 149 -1.23 -4.83 -19.04
N THR A 150 -1.47 -4.11 -20.13
CA THR A 150 -0.53 -4.05 -21.25
C THR A 150 0.65 -3.13 -20.90
N PRO A 151 1.81 -3.28 -21.56
CA PRO A 151 2.94 -2.36 -21.36
C PRO A 151 2.59 -0.90 -21.67
N GLU A 152 1.64 -0.64 -22.58
CA GLU A 152 1.16 0.71 -22.87
C GLU A 152 0.30 1.28 -21.74
N GLU A 153 -0.62 0.48 -21.19
CA GLU A 153 -1.42 0.87 -20.03
C GLU A 153 -0.54 1.19 -18.83
N MET A 154 0.48 0.36 -18.58
CA MET A 154 1.46 0.59 -17.51
C MET A 154 2.21 1.91 -17.72
N ARG A 155 2.83 2.10 -18.90
CA ARG A 155 3.57 3.33 -19.21
C ARG A 155 2.70 4.58 -19.09
N THR A 156 1.42 4.48 -19.44
CA THR A 156 0.48 5.60 -19.37
C THR A 156 0.09 5.95 -17.93
N CYS A 157 -0.03 4.94 -17.04
CA CYS A 157 -0.55 5.11 -15.69
C CYS A 157 0.53 5.32 -14.62
N ILE A 158 1.74 4.77 -14.83
CA ILE A 158 2.82 4.71 -13.83
C ILE A 158 3.21 6.07 -13.26
N GLY A 159 3.05 7.16 -14.02
CA GLY A 159 3.34 8.52 -13.56
C GLY A 159 2.63 8.87 -12.25
N TYR A 160 1.38 8.43 -12.06
CA TYR A 160 0.66 8.68 -10.81
C TYR A 160 1.29 7.95 -9.62
N LEU A 161 1.78 6.72 -9.82
CA LEU A 161 2.44 5.98 -8.76
C LEU A 161 3.79 6.61 -8.40
N ILE A 162 4.56 7.06 -9.39
CA ILE A 162 5.82 7.76 -9.16
C ILE A 162 5.58 9.04 -8.35
N GLU A 163 4.53 9.80 -8.68
CA GLU A 163 4.15 10.98 -7.90
C GLU A 163 3.75 10.61 -6.46
N GLN A 164 2.97 9.53 -6.25
CA GLN A 164 2.65 9.03 -4.91
C GLN A 164 3.92 8.68 -4.11
N ILE A 165 4.87 7.94 -4.72
CA ILE A 165 6.12 7.55 -4.06
C ILE A 165 6.96 8.79 -3.72
N LYS A 166 7.03 9.78 -4.60
CA LYS A 166 7.76 11.04 -4.36
C LYS A 166 7.16 11.86 -3.21
N ILE A 167 5.84 11.84 -3.05
CA ILE A 167 5.16 12.56 -1.96
C ILE A 167 5.34 11.83 -0.63
N ILE A 168 5.13 10.51 -0.62
CA ILE A 168 5.16 9.71 0.60
C ILE A 168 6.61 9.53 1.09
N GLN A 169 7.54 9.35 0.15
CA GLN A 169 8.95 9.01 0.41
C GLN A 169 9.10 7.77 1.31
N PRO A 170 8.48 6.63 0.96
CA PRO A 170 8.60 5.42 1.76
C PRO A 170 10.05 4.93 1.78
N ARG A 171 10.46 4.38 2.92
CA ARG A 171 11.80 3.77 3.07
C ARG A 171 11.91 2.47 2.29
N VAL A 172 10.80 1.73 2.17
CA VAL A 172 10.75 0.45 1.46
C VAL A 172 9.50 0.37 0.59
N VAL A 173 9.68 -0.04 -0.66
CA VAL A 173 8.59 -0.39 -1.58
C VAL A 173 8.60 -1.89 -1.85
N VAL A 174 7.48 -2.57 -1.56
CA VAL A 174 7.28 -4.00 -1.80
C VAL A 174 6.46 -4.20 -3.07
N ALA A 175 7.13 -4.69 -4.12
CA ALA A 175 6.49 -5.04 -5.38
C ALA A 175 5.78 -6.41 -5.28
N LEU A 176 4.46 -6.41 -5.41
CA LEU A 176 3.60 -7.60 -5.32
C LEU A 176 3.34 -8.20 -6.71
N GLY A 177 4.34 -8.93 -7.22
CA GLY A 177 4.23 -9.69 -8.46
C GLY A 177 5.05 -9.11 -9.62
N ALA A 178 5.10 -9.85 -10.73
CA ALA A 178 5.97 -9.53 -11.86
C ALA A 178 5.66 -8.18 -12.50
N THR A 179 4.39 -7.80 -12.59
CA THR A 179 3.98 -6.55 -13.21
C THR A 179 4.35 -5.33 -12.35
N ALA A 180 4.22 -5.45 -11.03
CA ALA A 180 4.68 -4.41 -10.11
C ALA A 180 6.20 -4.22 -10.21
N VAL A 181 6.93 -5.33 -10.26
CA VAL A 181 8.39 -5.33 -10.47
C VAL A 181 8.76 -4.67 -11.80
N GLU A 182 8.11 -5.05 -12.90
CA GLU A 182 8.39 -4.50 -14.23
C GLU A 182 8.08 -3.00 -14.28
N GLY A 183 6.97 -2.56 -13.68
CA GLY A 183 6.59 -1.16 -13.65
C GLY A 183 7.47 -0.28 -12.76
N LEU A 184 8.02 -0.84 -11.66
CA LEU A 184 8.95 -0.12 -10.79
C LEU A 184 10.39 -0.16 -11.34
N LEU A 185 10.92 -1.32 -11.70
CA LEU A 185 12.32 -1.45 -12.11
C LEU A 185 12.56 -1.20 -13.60
N GLY A 186 11.49 -1.04 -14.41
CA GLY A 186 11.59 -0.83 -15.85
C GLY A 186 12.16 -2.02 -16.64
N ALA A 187 12.33 -3.18 -15.99
CA ALA A 187 12.95 -4.36 -16.59
C ALA A 187 12.18 -5.63 -16.25
N ARG A 188 11.86 -6.42 -17.28
CA ARG A 188 11.24 -7.73 -17.12
C ARG A 188 12.31 -8.77 -16.79
N ARG A 189 12.26 -9.33 -15.59
CA ARG A 189 13.18 -10.39 -15.12
C ARG A 189 12.39 -11.52 -14.48
N MET A 190 13.02 -12.68 -14.33
CA MET A 190 12.34 -13.83 -13.74
C MET A 190 12.15 -13.63 -12.24
N MET A 191 10.93 -13.82 -11.73
CA MET A 191 10.61 -13.61 -10.30
C MET A 191 11.52 -14.40 -9.35
N ARG A 192 11.96 -15.60 -9.75
CA ARG A 192 12.92 -16.42 -8.95
C ARG A 192 14.24 -15.71 -8.68
N GLU A 193 14.63 -14.77 -9.54
CA GLU A 193 15.91 -14.06 -9.45
C GLU A 193 15.82 -12.83 -8.56
N LEU A 194 14.60 -12.30 -8.38
CA LEU A 194 14.34 -11.02 -7.72
C LEU A 194 13.69 -11.17 -6.33
N ARG A 195 12.83 -12.18 -6.15
CA ARG A 195 12.11 -12.37 -4.88
C ARG A 195 13.11 -12.53 -3.72
N GLY A 196 12.88 -11.77 -2.64
CA GLY A 196 13.68 -11.85 -1.42
C GLY A 196 15.03 -11.14 -1.49
N LYS A 197 15.27 -10.34 -2.55
CA LYS A 197 16.49 -9.52 -2.70
C LYS A 197 16.15 -8.04 -2.64
N TRP A 198 17.11 -7.27 -2.15
CA TRP A 198 17.05 -5.81 -2.15
C TRP A 198 17.47 -5.25 -3.50
N HIS A 199 16.76 -4.23 -3.95
CA HIS A 199 17.02 -3.48 -5.17
C HIS A 199 16.88 -1.99 -4.86
N SER A 200 17.75 -1.16 -5.43
CA SER A 200 17.60 0.29 -5.39
C SER A 200 16.51 0.73 -6.36
N TYR A 201 15.70 1.70 -5.96
CA TYR A 201 14.65 2.30 -6.76
C TYR A 201 14.74 3.82 -6.64
N HIS A 202 15.19 4.46 -7.72
CA HIS A 202 15.49 5.90 -7.81
C HIS A 202 16.39 6.41 -6.67
N ASP A 203 17.70 6.45 -6.92
CA ASP A 203 18.66 7.22 -6.12
C ASP A 203 18.50 8.74 -6.36
#